data_AF-A0A349R4B1-F1
#
_entry.id   AF-A0A349R4B1-F1
#
_cell.length_a   1.000
_cell.length_b   1.000
_cell.length_c   1.000
_cell.angle_alpha   90.00
_cell.angle_beta   90.00
_cell.angle_gamma   90.00
#
_symmetry.space_group_name_H-M   'P 1'
#
loop_
_entity.id
_entity.type
_entity.pdbx_description
1 polymer ?
#
loop_
_entity_poly.entity_id
_entity_poly.type
_entity_poly.pdbx_seq_one_letter_code
_entity_poly.pdbx_strand_id
1 'polypeptide(L)'
;MGNKPELSISQVINMSFGFLGIQMGFALQNGNASRILQTFGADVEHLSLFWLAAPITGMIVQPIIGHYSDRTWNKLGRRRPYILVGALLTTITLFLMPNAAVFTTLLAPLWIGAGLLMFMDASINVTMEPFRALIGDNLPSNQRSLGFSVQTFLIGIGAVLGSLLPFILTKYFHVQGTSEAGQVPN
;
A
#
# COMPACT_ATOMS: atom_id res chain seq x y z
N MET A 1 -13.52 9.91 -31.37
CA MET A 1 -13.32 9.24 -30.07
C MET A 1 -14.47 8.28 -29.87
N GLY A 2 -14.23 6.97 -29.89
CA GLY A 2 -15.32 5.97 -29.74
C GLY A 2 -15.98 6.10 -28.36
N ASN A 3 -17.32 6.08 -28.31
CA ASN A 3 -18.06 6.09 -27.05
C ASN A 3 -17.67 4.85 -26.24
N LYS A 4 -16.98 5.07 -25.11
CA LYS A 4 -16.73 4.01 -24.13
C LYS A 4 -18.08 3.56 -23.57
N PRO A 5 -18.28 2.25 -23.34
CA PRO A 5 -19.52 1.75 -22.77
C PRO A 5 -19.71 2.32 -21.37
N GLU A 6 -20.95 2.68 -21.04
CA GLU A 6 -21.31 3.02 -19.66
C GLU A 6 -21.26 1.77 -18.79
N LEU A 7 -20.66 1.91 -17.61
CA LEU A 7 -20.58 0.84 -16.63
C LEU A 7 -21.63 1.02 -15.55
N SER A 8 -22.15 -0.09 -15.01
CA SER A 8 -23.03 -0.08 -13.86
C SER A 8 -22.27 0.30 -12.58
N ILE A 9 -22.98 0.79 -11.56
CA ILE A 9 -22.38 1.14 -10.27
C ILE A 9 -21.62 -0.04 -9.67
N SER A 10 -22.14 -1.26 -9.79
CA SER A 10 -21.46 -2.48 -9.32
C SER A 10 -20.12 -2.71 -10.04
N GLN A 11 -20.06 -2.48 -11.35
CA GLN A 11 -18.81 -2.58 -12.11
C GLN A 11 -17.81 -1.50 -11.71
N VAL A 12 -18.28 -0.27 -11.45
CA VAL A 12 -17.45 0.83 -10.94
C VAL A 12 -16.89 0.49 -9.56
N ILE A 13 -17.71 -0.04 -8.65
CA ILE A 13 -17.28 -0.50 -7.32
C ILE A 13 -16.23 -1.61 -7.45
N ASN A 14 -16.50 -2.63 -8.26
CA ASN A 14 -15.57 -3.75 -8.46
C ASN A 14 -14.22 -3.30 -9.01
N MET A 15 -14.22 -2.37 -9.97
CA MET A 15 -13.00 -1.78 -10.52
C MET A 15 -12.22 -0.99 -9.47
N SER A 16 -12.90 -0.31 -8.54
CA SER A 16 -12.27 0.50 -7.49
C SER A 16 -11.97 -0.27 -6.20
N PHE A 17 -12.46 -1.52 -6.05
CA PHE A 17 -12.38 -2.29 -4.80
C PHE A 17 -10.95 -2.49 -4.29
N GLY A 18 -9.97 -2.59 -5.19
CA GLY A 18 -8.55 -2.70 -4.81
C GLY A 18 -8.03 -1.52 -3.97
N PHE A 19 -8.63 -0.33 -4.08
CA PHE A 19 -8.27 0.82 -3.24
C PHE A 19 -8.58 0.61 -1.76
N LEU A 20 -9.60 -0.19 -1.45
CA LEU A 20 -9.91 -0.56 -0.08
C LEU A 20 -8.72 -1.31 0.54
N GLY A 21 -8.19 -2.32 -0.16
CA GLY A 21 -7.04 -3.11 0.31
C GLY A 21 -5.76 -2.28 0.41
N ILE A 22 -5.48 -1.43 -0.60
CA ILE A 22 -4.33 -0.52 -0.58
C ILE A 22 -4.39 0.39 0.66
N GLN A 23 -5.55 0.99 0.93
CA GLN A 23 -5.70 1.90 2.06
C GLN A 23 -5.67 1.21 3.42
N MET A 24 -6.18 -0.03 3.51
CA MET A 24 -5.99 -0.82 4.72
C MET A 24 -4.51 -1.05 5.01
N GLY A 25 -3.73 -1.44 3.98
CA GLY A 25 -2.28 -1.63 4.11
C GLY A 25 -1.56 -0.34 4.52
N PHE A 26 -1.91 0.79 3.90
CA PHE A 26 -1.33 2.09 4.22
C PHE A 26 -1.69 2.56 5.63
N ALA A 27 -2.93 2.32 6.08
CA ALA A 27 -3.35 2.64 7.44
C ALA A 27 -2.61 1.81 8.50
N LEU A 28 -2.46 0.50 8.26
CA LEU A 28 -1.70 -0.40 9.13
C LEU A 28 -0.22 0.00 9.20
N GLN A 29 0.38 0.31 8.05
CA GLN A 29 1.75 0.77 7.95
C GLN A 29 1.92 2.10 8.71
N ASN A 30 1.12 3.12 8.43
CA ASN A 30 1.23 4.42 9.10
C ASN A 30 0.99 4.34 10.61
N GLY A 31 0.06 3.50 11.04
CA GLY A 31 -0.23 3.30 12.47
C GLY A 31 0.89 2.59 13.24
N ASN A 32 1.76 1.83 12.56
CA ASN A 32 2.80 1.02 13.20
C ASN A 32 4.23 1.39 12.79
N ALA A 33 4.45 2.19 11.74
CA ALA A 33 5.76 2.49 11.18
C ALA A 33 6.74 3.05 12.23
N SER A 34 6.31 4.04 13.02
CA SER A 34 7.13 4.61 14.09
C SER A 34 7.49 3.57 15.16
N ARG A 35 6.55 2.70 15.53
CA ARG A 35 6.79 1.62 16.50
C ARG A 35 7.80 0.62 15.96
N ILE A 36 7.63 0.19 14.71
CA ILE A 36 8.54 -0.73 14.03
C ILE A 36 9.96 -0.15 14.00
N LEU A 37 10.14 1.09 13.56
CA LEU A 37 11.44 1.74 13.52
C LEU A 37 12.08 1.83 14.92
N GLN A 38 11.31 2.17 15.95
CA GLN A 38 11.80 2.21 17.33
C GLN A 38 12.22 0.81 17.84
N THR A 39 11.45 -0.24 17.53
CA THR A 39 11.83 -1.63 17.85
C THR A 39 13.17 -2.02 17.20
N PHE A 40 13.48 -1.46 16.04
CA PHE A 40 14.74 -1.66 15.32
C PHE A 40 15.86 -0.70 15.76
N GLY A 41 15.65 0.11 16.79
CA GLY A 41 16.66 0.99 17.38
C GLY A 41 16.69 2.40 16.79
N ALA A 42 15.62 2.87 16.14
CA ALA A 42 15.51 4.27 15.73
C ALA A 42 15.26 5.18 16.94
N ASP A 43 16.12 6.18 17.11
CA ASP A 43 15.84 7.28 18.04
C ASP A 43 14.63 8.09 17.57
N VAL A 44 13.81 8.52 18.52
CA VAL A 44 12.59 9.30 18.25
C VAL A 44 12.89 10.59 17.46
N GLU A 45 14.04 11.21 17.72
CA GLU A 45 14.49 12.45 17.07
C GLU A 45 14.77 12.28 15.57
N HIS A 46 15.20 11.08 15.16
CA HIS A 46 15.53 10.77 13.77
C HIS A 46 14.35 10.20 12.96
N LEU A 47 13.22 9.87 13.61
CA LEU A 47 12.05 9.30 12.93
C LEU A 47 11.56 10.17 11.77
N SER A 48 11.60 11.49 11.93
CA SER A 48 11.21 12.45 10.89
C SER A 48 11.98 12.28 9.58
N LEU A 49 13.26 11.92 9.65
CA LEU A 49 14.10 11.66 8.47
C LEU A 49 13.66 10.39 7.73
N PHE A 50 13.28 9.34 8.46
CA PHE A 50 12.75 8.12 7.85
C PHE A 50 11.42 8.37 7.15
N TRP A 51 10.60 9.28 7.66
CA TRP A 51 9.35 9.69 7.02
C TRP A 51 9.54 10.47 5.72
N LEU A 52 10.71 11.07 5.48
CA LEU A 52 11.05 11.68 4.18
C LEU A 52 11.34 10.63 3.11
N ALA A 53 11.70 9.41 3.51
CA ALA A 53 12.09 8.36 2.58
C ALA A 53 10.90 7.89 1.72
N ALA A 54 9.71 7.80 2.31
CA ALA A 54 8.47 7.43 1.63
C ALA A 54 8.07 8.40 0.49
N PRO A 55 7.95 9.73 0.69
CA PRO A 55 7.62 10.67 -0.38
C PRO A 55 8.72 10.78 -1.44
N ILE A 56 10.00 10.67 -1.07
CA ILE A 56 11.10 10.62 -2.04
C ILE A 56 10.96 9.38 -2.94
N THR A 57 10.70 8.22 -2.32
CA THR A 57 10.45 6.98 -3.05
C THR A 57 9.25 7.12 -3.99
N GLY A 58 8.14 7.68 -3.51
CA GLY A 58 6.96 7.95 -4.33
C GLY A 58 7.24 8.89 -5.50
N MET A 59 8.01 9.95 -5.30
CA MET A 59 8.39 10.91 -6.34
C MET A 59 9.17 10.25 -7.49
N ILE A 60 9.98 9.24 -7.18
CA ILE A 60 10.78 8.51 -8.18
C ILE A 60 9.95 7.39 -8.81
N VAL A 61 9.26 6.58 -7.99
CA VAL A 61 8.56 5.38 -8.42
C VAL A 61 7.32 5.72 -9.25
N GLN A 62 6.52 6.71 -8.84
CA GLN A 62 5.24 7.00 -9.52
C GLN A 62 5.42 7.39 -11.00
N PRO A 63 6.32 8.31 -11.39
CA PRO A 63 6.50 8.66 -12.81
C PRO A 63 7.03 7.50 -13.66
N ILE A 64 7.94 6.70 -13.10
CA ILE A 64 8.49 5.52 -13.76
C ILE A 64 7.38 4.52 -14.05
N ILE A 65 6.60 4.17 -13.02
CA ILE A 65 5.52 3.21 -13.16
C ILE A 65 4.41 3.73 -14.09
N GLY A 66 4.08 5.02 -14.03
CA GLY A 66 3.12 5.60 -14.97
C GLY A 66 3.55 5.45 -16.42
N HIS A 67 4.82 5.80 -16.69
CA HIS A 67 5.40 5.70 -18.03
C HIS A 67 5.47 4.27 -18.58
N TYR A 68 5.90 3.30 -17.77
CA TYR A 68 6.04 1.91 -18.22
C TYR A 68 4.71 1.16 -18.22
N SER A 69 3.81 1.44 -17.28
CA SER A 69 2.47 0.83 -17.23
C SER A 69 1.61 1.23 -18.43
N ASP A 70 1.83 2.42 -19.00
CA ASP A 70 1.18 2.89 -20.23
C ASP A 70 1.60 2.13 -21.49
N ARG A 71 2.78 1.50 -21.49
CA ARG A 71 3.38 0.90 -22.70
C ARG A 71 3.43 -0.61 -22.68
N THR A 72 3.22 -1.20 -21.53
CA THR A 72 3.23 -2.66 -21.39
C THR A 72 1.90 -3.20 -21.89
N TRP A 73 1.93 -4.19 -22.78
CA TRP A 73 0.72 -4.89 -23.22
C TRP A 73 0.98 -6.38 -23.14
N ASN A 74 0.23 -7.08 -22.27
CA ASN A 74 0.31 -8.52 -22.14
C ASN A 74 -1.09 -9.14 -22.00
N LYS A 75 -1.16 -10.45 -21.73
CA LYS A 75 -2.43 -11.20 -21.62
C LYS A 75 -3.37 -10.68 -20.52
N LEU A 76 -2.84 -9.98 -19.51
CA LEU A 76 -3.62 -9.37 -18.43
C LEU A 76 -4.09 -7.96 -18.79
N GLY A 77 -3.63 -7.41 -19.92
CA GLY A 77 -3.90 -6.05 -20.37
C GLY A 77 -2.77 -5.07 -20.03
N ARG A 78 -3.06 -3.77 -20.18
CA ARG A 78 -2.05 -2.72 -20.12
C ARG A 78 -1.49 -2.44 -18.71
N ARG A 79 -2.39 -2.08 -17.78
CA ARG A 79 -2.03 -1.63 -16.42
C ARG A 79 -2.13 -2.71 -15.35
N ARG A 80 -2.96 -3.73 -15.57
CA ARG A 80 -3.22 -4.82 -14.61
C ARG A 80 -1.96 -5.58 -14.16
N PRO A 81 -0.93 -5.78 -14.98
CA PRO A 81 0.31 -6.45 -14.54
C PRO A 81 0.99 -5.72 -13.38
N TYR A 82 1.11 -4.40 -13.46
CA TYR A 82 1.76 -3.59 -12.43
C TYR A 82 0.97 -3.58 -11.13
N ILE A 83 -0.36 -3.52 -11.24
CA ILE A 83 -1.27 -3.64 -10.10
C ILE A 83 -1.04 -4.98 -9.38
N LEU A 84 -0.96 -6.08 -10.14
CA LEU A 84 -0.75 -7.41 -9.57
C LEU A 84 0.64 -7.57 -8.96
N VAL A 85 1.68 -7.11 -9.65
CA VAL A 85 3.06 -7.17 -9.13
C VAL A 85 3.18 -6.34 -7.86
N GLY A 86 2.71 -5.10 -7.85
CA GLY A 86 2.75 -4.25 -6.66
C GLY A 86 1.94 -4.83 -5.49
N ALA A 87 0.77 -5.41 -5.76
CA ALA A 87 -0.03 -6.08 -4.74
C ALA A 87 0.71 -7.30 -4.15
N LEU A 88 1.32 -8.14 -4.99
CA LEU A 88 2.10 -9.29 -4.54
C LEU A 88 3.32 -8.86 -3.71
N LEU A 89 4.07 -7.86 -4.17
CA LEU A 89 5.22 -7.33 -3.44
C LEU A 89 4.80 -6.74 -2.08
N THR A 90 3.67 -6.02 -2.04
CA THR A 90 3.11 -5.49 -0.79
C THR A 90 2.75 -6.63 0.17
N THR A 91 2.05 -7.66 -0.32
CA THR A 91 1.70 -8.84 0.48
C THR A 91 2.95 -9.54 1.01
N ILE A 92 3.96 -9.79 0.17
CA ILE A 92 5.23 -10.40 0.60
C ILE A 92 5.87 -9.57 1.71
N THR A 93 5.92 -8.25 1.55
CA THR A 93 6.53 -7.36 2.54
C THR A 93 5.80 -7.39 3.88
N LEU A 94 4.46 -7.45 3.86
CA LEU A 94 3.64 -7.61 5.06
C LEU A 94 3.94 -8.91 5.81
N PHE A 95 4.21 -10.02 5.10
CA PHE A 95 4.60 -11.29 5.72
C PHE A 95 6.06 -11.30 6.21
N LEU A 96 6.95 -10.55 5.56
CA LEU A 96 8.35 -10.43 5.96
C LEU A 96 8.55 -9.51 7.16
N MET A 97 7.69 -8.51 7.36
CA MET A 97 7.82 -7.52 8.41
C MET A 97 7.82 -8.13 9.83
N PRO A 98 6.96 -9.10 10.18
CA PRO A 98 7.07 -9.86 11.43
C PRO A 98 8.35 -10.68 11.57
N ASN A 99 8.95 -11.10 10.46
CA ASN A 99 10.15 -11.94 10.44
C ASN A 99 11.42 -11.13 10.15
N ALA A 100 11.35 -9.79 10.23
CA ALA A 100 12.41 -8.90 9.81
C ALA A 100 13.70 -9.08 10.63
N ALA A 101 13.60 -9.61 11.86
CA ALA A 101 14.74 -9.96 12.71
C ALA A 101 15.72 -10.92 12.02
N VAL A 102 15.26 -11.81 11.14
CA VAL A 102 16.11 -12.78 10.42
C VAL A 102 17.15 -12.05 9.54
N PHE A 103 16.80 -10.89 8.99
CA PHE A 103 17.69 -10.12 8.11
C PHE A 103 18.69 -9.23 8.85
N THR A 104 18.58 -9.13 10.18
CA THR A 104 19.52 -8.34 11.01
C THR A 104 20.94 -8.92 11.02
N THR A 105 21.09 -10.16 10.58
CA THR A 105 22.40 -10.80 10.34
C THR A 105 23.12 -10.23 9.11
N LEU A 106 22.39 -9.57 8.19
CA LEU A 106 22.92 -9.03 6.93
C LEU A 106 23.26 -7.54 7.03
N LEU A 107 22.44 -6.76 7.73
CA LEU A 107 22.57 -5.32 7.89
C LEU A 107 22.08 -4.91 9.29
N ALA A 108 22.46 -3.70 9.72
CA ALA A 108 22.02 -3.21 11.02
C ALA A 108 20.47 -3.17 11.11
N PRO A 109 19.88 -3.53 12.27
CA PRO A 109 18.43 -3.71 12.39
C PRO A 109 17.60 -2.49 11.93
N LEU A 110 18.08 -1.28 12.23
CA LEU A 110 17.47 -0.02 11.81
C LEU A 110 17.33 0.09 10.28
N TRP A 111 18.38 -0.26 9.54
CA TRP A 111 18.37 -0.19 8.07
C TRP A 111 17.47 -1.26 7.45
N ILE A 112 17.35 -2.44 8.08
CA ILE A 112 16.38 -3.46 7.68
C ILE A 112 14.94 -2.96 7.88
N GLY A 113 14.62 -2.42 9.05
CA GLY A 113 13.28 -1.90 9.36
C GLY A 113 12.89 -0.75 8.41
N ALA A 114 13.79 0.22 8.24
CA ALA A 114 13.59 1.32 7.29
C ALA A 114 13.48 0.83 5.84
N GLY A 115 14.35 -0.09 5.42
CA GLY A 115 14.34 -0.65 4.07
C GLY A 115 13.06 -1.41 3.75
N LEU A 116 12.54 -2.22 4.67
CA LEU A 116 11.28 -2.94 4.50
C LEU A 116 10.08 -1.98 4.43
N LEU A 117 10.06 -0.92 5.25
CA LEU A 117 9.03 0.11 5.17
C LEU A 117 9.07 0.85 3.83
N MET A 118 10.26 1.28 3.38
CA MET A 118 10.44 1.92 2.08
C MET A 118 10.06 1.01 0.91
N PHE A 119 10.39 -0.29 1.01
CA PHE A 119 10.03 -1.27 -0.01
C PHE A 119 8.52 -1.51 -0.06
N MET A 120 7.85 -1.51 1.09
CA MET A 120 6.39 -1.54 1.16
C MET A 120 5.78 -0.28 0.51
N ASP A 121 6.31 0.91 0.81
CA ASP A 121 5.86 2.17 0.19
C ASP A 121 6.04 2.17 -1.34
N ALA A 122 7.18 1.69 -1.82
CA ALA A 122 7.44 1.54 -3.25
C ALA A 122 6.41 0.60 -3.90
N SER A 123 6.14 -0.54 -3.28
CA SER A 123 5.20 -1.56 -3.77
C SER A 123 3.75 -1.06 -3.81
N ILE A 124 3.34 -0.31 -2.79
CA ILE A 124 2.04 0.36 -2.73
C ILE A 124 1.94 1.40 -3.85
N ASN A 125 2.98 2.21 -4.06
CA ASN A 125 3.01 3.22 -5.12
C ASN A 125 2.93 2.60 -6.52
N VAL A 126 3.62 1.47 -6.75
CA VAL A 126 3.54 0.70 -8.01
C VAL A 126 2.12 0.23 -8.30
N THR A 127 1.36 -0.10 -7.26
CA THR A 127 -0.04 -0.53 -7.39
C THR A 127 -0.97 0.66 -7.61
N MET A 128 -0.83 1.70 -6.79
CA MET A 128 -1.82 2.78 -6.64
C MET A 128 -1.98 3.61 -7.91
N GLU A 129 -0.87 3.93 -8.59
CA GLU A 129 -0.85 4.85 -9.73
C GLU A 129 -1.56 4.26 -10.97
N PRO A 130 -1.23 3.04 -11.43
CA PRO A 130 -1.95 2.41 -12.54
C PRO A 130 -3.40 2.06 -12.19
N PHE A 131 -3.69 1.75 -10.91
CA PHE A 131 -5.04 1.46 -10.44
C PHE A 131 -5.94 2.71 -10.51
N ARG A 132 -5.40 3.90 -10.20
CA ARG A 132 -6.12 5.18 -10.35
C ARG A 132 -6.36 5.51 -11.82
N ALA A 133 -5.35 5.31 -12.66
CA ALA A 133 -5.46 5.56 -14.10
C ALA A 133 -6.48 4.64 -14.79
N LEU A 134 -6.69 3.43 -14.27
CA LEU A 134 -7.68 2.47 -14.78
C LEU A 134 -9.11 3.03 -14.80
N ILE A 135 -9.46 3.90 -13.85
CA ILE A 135 -10.77 4.58 -13.79
C ILE A 135 -10.95 5.52 -15.00
N GLY A 136 -9.96 6.37 -15.26
CA GLY A 136 -9.98 7.30 -16.39
C GLY A 136 -9.94 6.62 -17.76
N ASP A 137 -9.27 5.45 -17.82
CA ASP A 137 -9.14 4.62 -19.01
C ASP A 137 -10.43 3.88 -19.36
N ASN A 138 -11.18 3.37 -18.38
CA ASN A 138 -12.37 2.56 -18.66
C ASN A 138 -13.66 3.35 -18.68
N LEU A 139 -13.77 4.44 -17.90
CA LEU A 139 -15.03 5.19 -17.81
C LEU A 139 -15.19 6.26 -18.91
N PRO A 140 -16.42 6.43 -19.44
CA PRO A 140 -16.77 7.59 -20.25
C PRO A 140 -16.75 8.87 -19.40
N SER A 141 -16.62 10.03 -20.05
CA SER A 141 -16.44 11.33 -19.37
C SER A 141 -17.54 11.67 -18.36
N ASN A 142 -18.79 11.31 -18.66
CA ASN A 142 -19.95 11.50 -17.78
C ASN A 142 -19.88 10.65 -16.50
N GLN A 143 -19.20 9.49 -16.51
CA GLN A 143 -19.08 8.59 -15.36
C GLN A 143 -17.76 8.74 -14.58
N ARG A 144 -16.77 9.49 -15.10
CA ARG A 144 -15.47 9.66 -14.43
C ARG A 144 -15.61 10.25 -13.02
N SER A 145 -16.46 11.27 -12.85
CA SER A 145 -16.71 11.88 -11.55
C SER A 145 -17.21 10.83 -10.55
N LEU A 146 -18.23 10.06 -10.93
CA LEU A 146 -18.75 8.95 -10.13
C LEU A 146 -17.66 7.92 -9.79
N GLY A 147 -16.81 7.55 -10.75
CA GLY A 147 -15.70 6.62 -10.55
C GLY A 147 -14.70 7.09 -9.49
N PHE A 148 -14.26 8.34 -9.57
CA PHE A 148 -13.36 8.95 -8.59
C PHE A 148 -14.04 9.14 -7.22
N SER A 149 -15.33 9.43 -7.18
CA SER A 149 -16.10 9.49 -5.92
C SER A 149 -16.19 8.13 -5.23
N VAL A 150 -16.54 7.06 -5.97
CA VAL A 150 -16.58 5.68 -5.43
C VAL A 150 -15.21 5.25 -4.93
N GLN A 151 -14.15 5.57 -5.67
CA GLN A 151 -12.78 5.33 -5.23
C GLN A 151 -12.47 6.03 -3.90
N THR A 152 -12.81 7.31 -3.78
CA THR A 152 -12.57 8.10 -2.56
C THR A 152 -13.35 7.56 -1.37
N PHE A 153 -14.60 7.13 -1.60
CA PHE A 153 -15.43 6.50 -0.59
C PHE A 153 -14.81 5.19 -0.08
N LEU A 154 -14.38 4.31 -0.99
CA LEU A 154 -13.70 3.05 -0.65
C LEU A 154 -12.36 3.29 0.07
N ILE A 155 -11.65 4.36 -0.31
CA ILE A 155 -10.43 4.79 0.38
C ILE A 155 -10.73 5.12 1.85
N GLY A 156 -11.80 5.87 2.11
CA GLY A 156 -12.24 6.21 3.47
C GLY A 156 -12.59 4.97 4.30
N ILE A 157 -13.37 4.05 3.72
CA ILE A 157 -13.70 2.77 4.38
C ILE A 157 -12.42 1.98 4.69
N GLY A 158 -11.53 1.81 3.71
CA GLY A 158 -10.28 1.07 3.89
C GLY A 158 -9.40 1.65 4.98
N ALA A 159 -9.30 2.98 5.07
CA ALA A 159 -8.54 3.65 6.12
C ALA A 159 -9.13 3.40 7.51
N VAL A 160 -10.46 3.50 7.66
CA VAL A 160 -11.15 3.24 8.93
C VAL A 160 -10.99 1.78 9.34
N LEU A 161 -11.27 0.84 8.44
CA LEU A 161 -11.13 -0.59 8.72
C LEU A 161 -9.68 -0.97 9.04
N GLY A 162 -8.70 -0.48 8.27
CA GLY A 162 -7.29 -0.72 8.51
C GLY A 162 -6.80 -0.18 9.85
N SER A 163 -7.33 0.97 10.29
CA SER A 163 -6.99 1.55 11.59
C SER A 163 -7.67 0.83 12.76
N LEU A 164 -8.88 0.31 12.57
CA LEU A 164 -9.64 -0.41 13.60
C LEU A 164 -9.18 -1.87 13.76
N LEU A 165 -8.65 -2.48 12.70
CA LEU A 165 -8.29 -3.90 12.69
C LEU A 165 -7.34 -4.29 13.85
N PRO A 166 -6.23 -3.58 14.12
CA PRO A 166 -5.35 -3.93 15.23
C PRO A 166 -6.07 -3.86 16.58
N PHE A 167 -6.89 -2.82 16.80
CA PHE A 167 -7.67 -2.68 18.02
C PHE A 167 -8.65 -3.84 18.22
N ILE A 168 -9.35 -4.27 17.17
CA ILE A 168 -10.27 -5.40 17.23
C ILE A 168 -9.51 -6.70 17.54
N LEU A 169 -8.37 -6.91 16.89
CA LEU A 169 -7.52 -8.09 17.11
C LEU A 169 -6.98 -8.16 18.54
N THR A 170 -6.49 -7.04 19.09
CA THR A 170 -6.02 -7.00 20.47
C THR A 170 -7.15 -7.17 21.47
N LYS A 171 -8.31 -6.51 21.26
CA LYS A 171 -9.40 -6.49 22.23
C LYS A 171 -10.24 -7.76 22.26
N TYR A 172 -10.54 -8.34 21.11
CA TYR A 172 -11.48 -9.46 20.98
C TYR A 172 -10.80 -10.80 20.69
N PHE A 173 -9.62 -10.78 20.07
CA PHE A 173 -8.87 -11.98 19.71
C PHE A 173 -7.61 -12.17 20.55
N HIS A 174 -7.33 -11.26 21.49
CA HIS A 174 -6.19 -11.30 22.41
C HIS A 174 -4.82 -11.46 21.72
N VAL A 175 -4.70 -10.98 20.47
CA VAL A 175 -3.41 -10.92 19.76
C VAL A 175 -2.54 -9.88 20.46
N GLN A 176 -1.42 -10.31 21.05
CA GLN A 176 -0.58 -9.44 21.87
C GLN A 176 0.17 -8.44 20.98
N GLY A 177 0.08 -7.15 21.31
CA GLY A 177 0.74 -6.06 20.58
C GLY A 177 2.15 -5.72 21.08
N THR A 178 2.71 -6.52 22.00
CA THR A 178 3.98 -6.24 22.68
C THR A 178 4.88 -7.47 22.63
N SER A 179 6.03 -7.33 21.99
CA SER A 179 7.17 -8.21 22.09
C SER A 179 8.25 -7.55 22.97
N GLU A 180 9.05 -8.37 23.64
CA GLU A 180 10.29 -7.92 24.27
C GLU A 180 11.19 -7.26 23.21
N ALA A 181 12.00 -6.28 23.65
CA ALA A 181 12.90 -5.53 22.78
C ALA A 181 13.74 -6.47 21.91
N GLY A 182 13.60 -6.37 20.58
CA GLY A 182 14.33 -7.18 19.61
C GLY A 182 13.57 -8.39 19.03
N GLN A 183 12.32 -8.64 19.42
CA GLN A 183 11.44 -9.60 18.73
C GLN A 183 10.21 -8.90 18.15
N VAL A 184 9.54 -9.50 17.16
CA VAL A 184 8.23 -9.04 16.68
C VAL A 184 7.14 -9.85 17.39
N PRO A 185 5.98 -9.27 17.79
CA PRO A 185 5.00 -9.97 18.60
C PRO A 185 4.44 -11.19 17.85
N ASN A 186 4.29 -12.31 18.56
CA ASN A 186 3.59 -13.51 18.09
C ASN A 186 2.07 -13.30 18.11
#